data_AF-A0A060CLW6-F1
#
_entry.id   AF-A0A060CLW6-F1
#
_cell.length_a   1.000
_cell.length_b   1.000
_cell.length_c   1.000
_cell.angle_alpha   90.00
_cell.angle_beta   90.00
_cell.angle_gamma   90.00
#
_symmetry.space_group_name_H-M   'P 1'
#
loop_
_entity.id
_entity.type
_entity.pdbx_description
1 polymer ?
#
loop_
_entity_poly.entity_id
_entity_poly.type
_entity_poly.pdbx_seq_one_letter_code
_entity_poly.pdbx_strand_id
1 'polypeptide(L)'
;GSGFMHHWTRHDRAFARSLTFATNYTVIDVDYPLAPEHPFPAAVNASFAVFKYVQTHYQEFCATGTRLAVMGHSSGGNLAVVTQLLAKRNGLKLADKLLLDFPVLDLDTDAAQKNYPAGQGIPVEESRLMNSFYLSDSTQQLTGNPLISPILATKEELLEFPPTEIHTAEFDS
;
A
#
# COMPACT_ATOMS: atom_id res chain seq x y z
N GLY A 1 7.27 -2.71 -2.19
CA GLY A 1 7.18 -1.47 -1.39
C GLY A 1 8.13 -0.45 -1.98
N SER A 2 8.83 0.34 -1.15
CA SER A 2 9.96 1.20 -1.58
C SER A 2 9.60 2.61 -2.10
N GLY A 3 8.80 3.33 -1.31
CA GLY A 3 8.58 4.76 -1.49
C GLY A 3 7.83 5.18 -2.76
N PHE A 4 7.11 4.26 -3.40
CA PHE A 4 6.45 4.47 -4.71
C PHE A 4 7.38 4.70 -5.91
N MET A 5 8.70 4.67 -5.72
CA MET A 5 9.66 5.13 -6.73
C MET A 5 10.66 4.07 -7.16
N HIS A 6 10.92 3.06 -6.31
CA HIS A 6 11.87 2.03 -6.66
C HIS A 6 11.17 0.81 -7.24
N HIS A 7 11.78 0.28 -8.30
CA HIS A 7 11.37 -0.98 -8.89
C HIS A 7 11.40 -2.12 -7.89
N TRP A 8 10.62 -3.17 -8.19
CA TRP A 8 10.74 -4.43 -7.50
C TRP A 8 12.18 -4.93 -7.55
N THR A 9 12.60 -5.54 -6.45
CA THR A 9 13.96 -6.04 -6.28
C THR A 9 13.95 -7.57 -6.22
N ARG A 10 15.15 -8.16 -6.31
CA ARG A 10 15.30 -9.61 -6.05
C ARG A 10 14.85 -10.01 -4.64
N HIS A 11 14.86 -9.08 -3.69
CA HIS A 11 14.39 -9.33 -2.33
C HIS A 11 12.86 -9.48 -2.28
N ASP A 12 12.11 -8.64 -3.00
CA ASP A 12 10.64 -8.77 -3.08
C ASP A 12 10.24 -10.13 -3.66
N ARG A 13 10.92 -10.59 -4.72
CA ARG A 13 10.71 -11.94 -5.28
C ARG A 13 11.08 -13.05 -4.30
N ALA A 14 12.17 -12.90 -3.55
CA ALA A 14 12.56 -13.89 -2.55
C ALA A 14 11.55 -13.97 -1.40
N PHE A 15 11.02 -12.82 -0.98
CA PHE A 15 9.95 -12.72 0.01
C PHE A 15 8.66 -13.38 -0.51
N ALA A 16 8.18 -12.99 -1.69
CA ALA A 16 6.99 -13.56 -2.32
C ALA A 16 7.07 -15.09 -2.45
N ARG A 17 8.24 -15.60 -2.87
CA ARG A 17 8.50 -17.04 -2.96
C ARG A 17 8.45 -17.72 -1.58
N SER A 18 9.04 -17.09 -0.56
CA SER A 18 9.02 -17.62 0.81
C SER A 18 7.61 -17.65 1.38
N LEU A 19 6.80 -16.62 1.08
CA LEU A 19 5.41 -16.54 1.48
C LEU A 19 4.57 -17.64 0.82
N THR A 20 4.75 -17.90 -0.49
CA THR A 20 4.10 -19.03 -1.17
C THR A 20 4.43 -20.36 -0.50
N PHE A 21 5.71 -20.62 -0.18
CA PHE A 21 6.10 -21.86 0.50
C PHE A 21 5.55 -21.98 1.93
N ALA A 22 5.50 -20.88 2.67
CA ALA A 22 5.03 -20.91 4.06
C ALA A 22 3.51 -21.04 4.17
N THR A 23 2.75 -20.56 3.19
CA THR A 23 1.28 -20.43 3.28
C THR A 23 0.51 -21.32 2.32
N ASN A 24 1.16 -21.84 1.26
CA ASN A 24 0.51 -22.46 0.10
C ASN A 24 -0.45 -21.52 -0.66
N TYR A 25 -0.34 -20.20 -0.49
CA TYR A 25 -1.06 -19.23 -1.31
C TYR A 25 -0.30 -18.93 -2.59
N THR A 26 -1.03 -18.79 -3.70
CA THR A 26 -0.53 -18.09 -4.88
C THR A 26 -0.28 -16.63 -4.51
N VAL A 27 0.94 -16.15 -4.72
CA VAL A 27 1.31 -14.74 -4.50
C VAL A 27 1.35 -14.03 -5.84
N ILE A 28 0.59 -12.94 -5.95
CA ILE A 28 0.58 -12.05 -7.10
C ILE A 28 1.31 -10.78 -6.67
N ASP A 29 2.56 -10.64 -7.12
CA ASP A 29 3.37 -9.44 -6.90
C ASP A 29 3.09 -8.42 -8.00
N VAL A 30 2.80 -7.18 -7.64
CA VAL A 30 2.26 -6.16 -8.54
C VAL A 30 3.34 -5.14 -8.89
N ASP A 31 3.81 -5.18 -10.14
CA ASP A 31 4.74 -4.20 -10.69
C ASP A 31 3.99 -2.92 -11.09
N TYR A 32 3.65 -2.10 -10.10
CA TYR A 32 2.88 -0.86 -10.31
C TYR A 32 3.74 0.27 -10.90
N PRO A 33 3.14 1.24 -11.63
CA PRO A 33 3.85 2.40 -12.16
C PRO A 33 4.48 3.24 -11.06
N LEU A 34 5.72 3.70 -11.29
CA LEU A 34 6.53 4.37 -10.27
C LEU A 34 6.60 5.88 -10.49
N ALA A 35 6.71 6.60 -9.39
CA ALA A 35 7.08 8.01 -9.37
C ALA A 35 8.60 8.17 -9.59
N PRO A 36 9.06 9.29 -10.18
CA PRO A 36 8.29 10.47 -10.59
C PRO A 36 7.65 10.38 -11.99
N GLU A 37 7.94 9.36 -12.80
CA GLU A 37 7.39 9.22 -14.15
C GLU A 37 5.87 9.06 -14.14
N HIS A 38 5.35 8.41 -13.10
CA HIS A 38 3.94 8.15 -12.88
C HIS A 38 3.56 8.47 -11.43
N PRO A 39 3.38 9.77 -11.09
CA PRO A 39 3.00 10.19 -9.74
C PRO A 39 1.58 9.71 -9.38
N PHE A 40 1.13 10.00 -8.17
CA PHE A 40 -0.27 9.78 -7.76
C PHE A 40 -1.25 10.32 -8.82
N PRO A 41 -2.30 9.58 -9.21
CA PRO A 41 -2.79 8.31 -8.64
C PRO A 41 -2.36 7.04 -9.41
N ALA A 42 -1.27 7.04 -10.17
CA ALA A 42 -0.96 5.93 -11.08
C ALA A 42 -0.79 4.57 -10.38
N ALA A 43 0.03 4.49 -9.32
CA ALA A 43 0.22 3.27 -8.54
C ALA A 43 -1.07 2.78 -7.86
N VAL A 44 -1.89 3.72 -7.37
CA VAL A 44 -3.21 3.45 -6.76
C VAL A 44 -4.15 2.80 -7.78
N ASN A 45 -4.27 3.40 -8.96
CA ASN A 45 -5.13 2.91 -10.03
C ASN A 45 -4.68 1.52 -10.51
N ALA A 46 -3.37 1.31 -10.67
CA ALA A 46 -2.83 0.02 -11.08
C ALA A 46 -3.11 -1.08 -10.04
N SER A 47 -2.84 -0.80 -8.76
CA SER A 47 -3.08 -1.75 -7.66
C SER A 47 -4.56 -2.13 -7.54
N PHE A 48 -5.46 -1.15 -7.64
CA PHE A 48 -6.90 -1.39 -7.62
C PHE A 48 -7.39 -2.16 -8.86
N ALA A 49 -6.85 -1.87 -10.04
CA ALA A 49 -7.18 -2.60 -11.26
C ALA A 49 -6.78 -4.08 -11.17
N VAL A 50 -5.59 -4.39 -10.63
CA VAL A 50 -5.15 -5.77 -10.40
C VAL A 50 -6.05 -6.46 -9.37
N PHE A 51 -6.35 -5.82 -8.25
CA PHE A 51 -7.26 -6.38 -7.24
C PHE A 51 -8.62 -6.77 -7.85
N LYS A 52 -9.22 -5.84 -8.62
CA LYS A 52 -10.48 -6.09 -9.32
C LYS A 52 -10.36 -7.25 -10.31
N TYR A 53 -9.26 -7.31 -11.09
CA TYR A 53 -9.02 -8.39 -12.04
C TYR A 53 -8.93 -9.75 -11.34
N VAL A 54 -8.16 -9.85 -10.26
CA VAL A 54 -7.99 -11.09 -9.50
C VAL A 54 -9.30 -11.57 -8.90
N GLN A 55 -10.13 -10.66 -8.38
CA GLN A 55 -11.44 -11.03 -7.85
C GLN A 55 -12.38 -11.61 -8.91
N THR A 56 -12.34 -11.10 -10.15
CA THR A 56 -13.20 -11.58 -11.23
C THR A 56 -12.62 -12.78 -11.98
N HIS A 57 -11.31 -13.03 -11.88
CA HIS A 57 -10.59 -14.09 -12.58
C HIS A 57 -9.86 -15.06 -11.64
N TYR A 58 -10.39 -15.29 -10.43
CA TYR A 58 -9.70 -16.08 -9.39
C TYR A 58 -9.22 -17.47 -9.86
N GLN A 59 -9.97 -18.10 -10.77
CA GLN A 59 -9.68 -19.43 -11.32
C GLN A 59 -8.39 -19.47 -12.16
N GLU A 60 -7.93 -18.33 -12.68
CA GLU A 60 -6.64 -18.22 -13.39
C GLU A 60 -5.45 -18.38 -12.43
N PHE A 61 -5.66 -18.08 -11.14
CA PHE A 61 -4.59 -17.98 -10.14
C PHE A 61 -4.66 -19.08 -9.07
N CYS A 62 -5.85 -19.63 -8.81
CA CYS A 62 -6.04 -20.63 -7.78
C CYS A 62 -7.15 -21.62 -8.15
N ALA A 63 -6.82 -22.91 -8.19
CA ALA A 63 -7.77 -23.97 -8.54
C ALA A 63 -8.87 -24.18 -7.47
N THR A 64 -8.57 -23.83 -6.22
CA THR A 64 -9.46 -24.08 -5.07
C THR A 64 -9.39 -22.91 -4.10
N GLY A 65 -10.30 -21.95 -4.23
CA GLY A 65 -10.44 -20.92 -3.20
C GLY A 65 -11.09 -19.63 -3.66
N THR A 66 -11.82 -19.01 -2.73
CA THR A 66 -12.41 -17.66 -2.85
C THR A 66 -11.84 -16.71 -1.80
N ARG A 67 -10.77 -17.12 -1.11
CA ARG A 67 -10.09 -16.33 -0.09
C ARG A 67 -8.98 -15.50 -0.72
N LEU A 68 -8.98 -14.21 -0.44
CA LEU A 68 -8.02 -13.24 -0.94
C LEU A 68 -7.46 -12.46 0.24
N ALA A 69 -6.14 -12.49 0.42
CA ALA A 69 -5.45 -11.58 1.31
C ALA A 69 -4.77 -10.49 0.49
N VAL A 70 -4.72 -9.27 1.02
CA VAL A 70 -3.94 -8.18 0.44
C VAL A 70 -2.84 -7.82 1.43
N MET A 71 -1.62 -7.68 0.93
CA MET A 71 -0.43 -7.40 1.73
C MET A 71 0.36 -6.25 1.13
N GLY A 72 1.03 -5.47 1.97
CA GLY A 72 2.00 -4.50 1.49
C GLY A 72 2.99 -4.01 2.55
N HIS A 73 4.22 -3.78 2.12
CA HIS A 73 5.31 -3.22 2.94
C HIS A 73 5.52 -1.73 2.62
N SER A 74 5.71 -0.87 3.62
CA SER A 74 6.01 0.55 3.45
C SER A 74 4.97 1.24 2.53
N SER A 75 5.38 1.84 1.41
CA SER A 75 4.48 2.40 0.39
C SER A 75 3.51 1.38 -0.20
N GLY A 76 3.87 0.10 -0.24
CA GLY A 76 2.95 -0.97 -0.63
C GLY A 76 1.83 -1.16 0.39
N GLY A 77 2.09 -0.91 1.68
CA GLY A 77 1.06 -0.91 2.72
C GLY A 77 0.04 0.21 2.53
N ASN A 78 0.48 1.38 2.04
CA ASN A 78 -0.42 2.44 1.58
C ASN A 78 -1.36 1.91 0.48
N LEU A 79 -0.79 1.37 -0.60
CA LEU A 79 -1.55 0.85 -1.73
C LEU A 79 -2.51 -0.27 -1.33
N ALA A 80 -2.11 -1.13 -0.38
CA ALA A 80 -2.95 -2.18 0.17
C ALA A 80 -4.21 -1.62 0.85
N VAL A 81 -4.07 -0.61 1.72
CA VAL A 81 -5.21 0.05 2.38
C VAL A 81 -6.07 0.81 1.37
N VAL A 82 -5.45 1.60 0.49
CA VAL A 82 -6.15 2.42 -0.51
C VAL A 82 -6.95 1.54 -1.48
N THR A 83 -6.42 0.37 -1.85
CA THR A 83 -7.14 -0.61 -2.66
C THR A 83 -8.42 -1.08 -1.98
N GLN A 84 -8.41 -1.30 -0.67
CA GLN A 84 -9.60 -1.69 0.09
C GLN A 84 -10.60 -0.53 0.24
N LEU A 85 -10.13 0.71 0.43
CA LEU A 85 -10.98 1.90 0.40
C LEU A 85 -11.72 2.02 -0.95
N LEU A 86 -10.99 1.85 -2.06
CA LEU A 86 -11.57 1.89 -3.40
C LEU A 86 -12.52 0.72 -3.64
N ALA A 87 -12.18 -0.49 -3.20
CA ALA A 87 -13.07 -1.64 -3.29
C ALA A 87 -14.42 -1.36 -2.60
N LYS A 88 -14.39 -0.84 -1.37
CA LYS A 88 -15.59 -0.47 -0.63
C LYS A 88 -16.41 0.60 -1.34
N ARG A 89 -15.77 1.69 -1.79
CA ARG A 89 -16.42 2.79 -2.54
C ARG A 89 -17.08 2.32 -3.83
N ASN A 90 -16.57 1.24 -4.44
CA ASN A 90 -17.11 0.63 -5.66
C ASN A 90 -18.05 -0.55 -5.39
N GLY A 91 -18.40 -0.84 -4.13
CA GLY A 91 -19.27 -1.96 -3.76
C GLY A 91 -18.68 -3.34 -4.06
N LEU A 92 -17.36 -3.44 -4.17
CA LEU A 92 -16.66 -4.72 -4.35
C LEU A 92 -16.48 -5.43 -3.01
N LYS A 93 -16.40 -6.76 -3.04
CA LYS A 93 -16.02 -7.54 -1.86
C LYS A 93 -14.63 -7.06 -1.39
N LEU A 94 -14.44 -6.86 -0.09
CA LEU A 94 -13.10 -6.58 0.44
C LEU A 94 -12.28 -7.88 0.54
N ALA A 95 -10.98 -7.73 0.72
CA ALA A 95 -10.09 -8.85 1.04
C ALA A 95 -10.55 -9.54 2.34
N ASP A 96 -10.29 -10.84 2.46
CA ASP A 96 -10.60 -11.60 3.66
C ASP A 96 -9.58 -11.33 4.79
N LYS A 97 -8.41 -10.77 4.47
CA LYS A 97 -7.37 -10.34 5.42
C LYS A 97 -6.52 -9.21 4.80
N LEU A 98 -6.14 -8.24 5.61
CA LEU A 98 -5.16 -7.20 5.27
C LEU A 98 -3.92 -7.34 6.15
N LEU A 99 -2.74 -7.37 5.53
CA LEU A 99 -1.43 -7.51 6.20
C LEU A 99 -0.55 -6.30 5.84
N LEU A 100 -0.13 -5.53 6.83
CA LEU A 100 0.60 -4.28 6.61
C LEU A 100 1.91 -4.31 7.39
N ASP A 101 3.01 -4.17 6.67
CA ASP A 101 4.34 -4.11 7.29
C ASP A 101 4.84 -2.67 7.17
N PHE A 102 5.00 -2.03 8.33
CA PHE A 102 5.44 -0.63 8.48
C PHE A 102 4.81 0.30 7.43
N PRO A 103 3.47 0.34 7.32
CA PRO A 103 2.81 0.98 6.20
C PRO A 103 2.95 2.51 6.22
N VAL A 104 3.10 3.12 5.05
CA VAL A 104 2.99 4.57 4.90
C VAL A 104 1.51 4.95 4.93
N LEU A 105 1.00 5.41 6.06
CA LEU A 105 -0.43 5.78 6.22
C LEU A 105 -0.69 7.29 6.29
N ASP A 106 0.36 8.08 6.49
CA ASP A 106 0.27 9.52 6.63
C ASP A 106 1.35 10.22 5.79
N LEU A 107 0.91 10.82 4.69
CA LEU A 107 1.70 11.70 3.82
C LEU A 107 1.26 13.16 3.96
N ASP A 108 0.26 13.45 4.79
CA ASP A 108 -0.32 14.78 4.97
C ASP A 108 0.40 15.54 6.09
N THR A 109 0.76 14.82 7.16
CA THR A 109 1.63 15.35 8.21
C THR A 109 3.06 15.44 7.69
N ASP A 110 3.65 16.64 7.77
CA ASP A 110 5.04 16.88 7.40
C ASP A 110 5.99 15.99 8.22
N ALA A 111 7.03 15.45 7.56
CA ALA A 111 7.95 14.50 8.20
C ALA A 111 8.66 15.06 9.44
N ALA A 112 8.86 16.38 9.56
CA ALA A 112 9.45 17.01 10.74
C ALA A 112 8.50 17.06 11.95
N GLN A 113 7.19 16.88 11.73
CA GLN A 113 6.17 16.88 12.77
C GLN A 113 5.86 15.46 13.29
N LYS A 114 6.37 14.43 12.61
CA LYS A 114 6.22 13.05 13.05
C LYS A 114 7.11 12.77 14.26
N ASN A 115 6.55 12.12 15.27
CA ASN A 115 7.22 11.86 16.53
C ASN A 115 8.00 10.52 16.47
N TYR A 116 9.23 10.57 15.96
CA TYR A 116 10.16 9.43 15.99
C TYR A 116 11.57 9.88 16.45
N PRO A 117 12.37 8.99 17.07
CA PRO A 117 13.68 9.37 17.60
C PRO A 117 14.63 9.89 16.52
N ALA A 118 15.28 11.03 16.80
CA ALA A 118 16.21 11.63 15.86
C ALA A 118 17.36 10.67 15.47
N GLY A 119 17.67 10.60 14.17
CA GLY A 119 18.71 9.72 13.63
C GLY A 119 18.29 8.25 13.52
N GLN A 120 17.03 7.92 13.76
CA GLN A 120 16.44 6.60 13.57
C GLN A 120 15.33 6.72 12.52
N GLY A 121 15.30 5.86 11.50
CA GLY A 121 14.37 5.98 10.37
C GLY A 121 14.86 6.86 9.21
N ILE A 122 13.95 7.22 8.30
CA ILE A 122 14.27 8.00 7.09
C ILE A 122 14.41 9.48 7.47
N PRO A 123 15.53 10.16 7.11
CA PRO A 123 15.70 11.58 7.37
C PRO A 123 14.53 12.44 6.84
N VAL A 124 14.18 13.51 7.56
CA VAL A 124 13.10 14.44 7.19
C VAL A 124 13.22 14.95 5.75
N GLU A 125 14.42 15.38 5.35
CA GLU A 125 14.66 15.93 4.01
C GLU A 125 14.48 14.86 2.93
N GLU A 126 14.92 13.63 3.21
CA GLU A 126 14.75 12.49 2.31
C GLU A 126 13.27 12.11 2.19
N SER A 127 12.55 12.01 3.32
CA SER A 127 11.10 11.79 3.33
C SER A 127 10.33 12.83 2.54
N ARG A 128 10.67 14.12 2.68
CA ARG A 128 10.04 15.20 1.89
C ARG A 128 10.34 15.07 0.40
N LEU A 129 11.58 14.73 0.04
CA LEU A 129 11.96 14.53 -1.36
C LEU A 129 11.22 13.34 -1.98
N MET A 130 11.18 12.21 -1.27
CA MET A 130 10.40 11.02 -1.66
C MET A 130 8.93 11.36 -1.87
N ASN A 131 8.33 12.10 -0.93
CA ASN A 131 6.95 12.56 -1.04
C ASN A 131 6.75 13.48 -2.24
N SER A 132 7.71 14.35 -2.57
CA SER A 132 7.60 15.27 -3.72
C SER A 132 7.62 14.57 -5.08
N PHE A 133 8.25 13.39 -5.18
CA PHE A 133 8.21 12.60 -6.40
C PHE A 133 6.84 11.93 -6.58
N TYR A 134 6.29 11.37 -5.49
CA TYR A 134 4.97 10.73 -5.53
C TYR A 134 3.82 11.74 -5.65
N LEU A 135 3.94 12.85 -4.92
CA LEU A 135 3.01 13.98 -4.91
C LEU A 135 3.57 15.10 -5.80
N SER A 136 3.39 14.95 -7.13
CA SER A 136 3.72 16.00 -8.08
C SER A 136 3.07 17.34 -7.70
N ASP A 137 3.57 18.46 -8.21
CA ASP A 137 3.08 19.81 -7.89
C ASP A 137 1.55 19.96 -8.02
N SER A 138 0.94 19.28 -9.00
CA SER A 138 -0.52 19.26 -9.21
C SER A 138 -1.30 18.50 -8.14
N THR A 139 -0.63 17.67 -7.34
CA THR A 139 -1.22 16.80 -6.30
C THR A 139 -0.85 17.19 -4.88
N GLN A 140 0.15 18.07 -4.69
CA GLN A 140 0.50 18.64 -3.37
C GLN A 140 -0.67 19.40 -2.72
N GLN A 141 -1.64 19.87 -3.52
CA GLN A 141 -2.85 20.54 -3.02
C GLN A 141 -3.93 19.58 -2.50
N LEU A 142 -3.73 18.27 -2.63
CA LEU A 142 -4.71 17.24 -2.24
C LEU A 142 -4.60 16.84 -0.77
N THR A 143 -4.29 17.81 0.11
CA THR A 143 -4.31 17.60 1.56
C THR A 143 -5.68 17.10 1.99
N GLY A 144 -5.75 16.20 2.98
CA GLY A 144 -7.04 15.60 3.37
C GLY A 144 -7.52 14.44 2.50
N ASN A 145 -6.77 14.02 1.46
CA ASN A 145 -7.20 12.91 0.59
C ASN A 145 -6.86 11.53 1.20
N PRO A 146 -7.84 10.71 1.59
CA PRO A 146 -7.59 9.39 2.19
C PRO A 146 -7.02 8.35 1.20
N LEU A 147 -7.00 8.64 -0.10
CA LEU A 147 -6.31 7.82 -1.10
C LEU A 147 -4.81 8.14 -1.20
N ILE A 148 -4.37 9.22 -0.55
CA ILE A 148 -2.95 9.58 -0.38
C ILE A 148 -2.52 9.22 1.05
N SER A 149 -3.27 9.70 2.05
CA SER A 149 -3.01 9.49 3.48
C SER A 149 -4.17 8.73 4.12
N PRO A 150 -4.15 7.38 4.09
CA PRO A 150 -5.24 6.57 4.63
C PRO A 150 -5.61 6.83 6.09
N ILE A 151 -4.71 7.43 6.89
CA ILE A 151 -5.02 7.86 8.26
C ILE A 151 -6.19 8.85 8.33
N LEU A 152 -6.51 9.53 7.22
CA LEU A 152 -7.59 10.51 7.11
C LEU A 152 -8.92 9.89 6.68
N ALA A 153 -8.99 8.57 6.45
CA ALA A 153 -10.23 7.89 6.12
C ALA A 153 -11.24 8.01 7.28
N THR A 154 -12.51 8.22 6.96
CA THR A 154 -13.53 8.35 8.02
C THR A 154 -13.81 7.01 8.69
N LYS A 155 -14.41 7.05 9.88
CA LYS A 155 -14.85 5.84 10.57
C LYS A 155 -15.79 5.02 9.69
N GLU A 156 -16.70 5.67 8.98
CA GLU A 156 -17.65 5.03 8.08
C GLU A 156 -16.96 4.32 6.92
N GLU A 157 -15.86 4.88 6.39
CA GLU A 157 -15.03 4.23 5.37
C GLU A 157 -14.30 3.01 5.93
N LEU A 158 -13.90 3.04 7.20
CA LEU A 158 -13.17 1.94 7.86
C LEU A 158 -14.07 0.88 8.52
N LEU A 159 -15.37 1.13 8.72
CA LEU A 159 -16.28 0.08 9.21
C LEU A 159 -16.28 -1.12 8.27
N GLU A 160 -16.32 -2.34 8.80
CA GLU A 160 -16.30 -3.57 7.98
C GLU A 160 -15.04 -3.75 7.11
N PHE A 161 -13.96 -3.00 7.36
CA PHE A 161 -12.66 -3.28 6.74
C PHE A 161 -12.22 -4.73 7.03
N PRO A 162 -11.37 -5.32 6.17
CA PRO A 162 -10.81 -6.64 6.43
C PRO A 162 -10.17 -6.71 7.82
N PRO A 163 -10.23 -7.88 8.50
CA PRO A 163 -9.35 -8.12 9.63
C PRO A 163 -7.92 -7.73 9.27
N THR A 164 -7.38 -6.75 10.00
CA THR A 164 -6.11 -6.10 9.64
C THR A 164 -5.05 -6.43 10.68
N GLU A 165 -3.86 -6.77 10.20
CA GLU A 165 -2.67 -6.96 11.01
C GLU A 165 -1.64 -5.92 10.59
N ILE A 166 -1.10 -5.20 11.57
CA ILE A 166 -0.13 -4.13 11.34
C ILE A 166 1.13 -4.49 12.12
N HIS A 167 2.22 -4.69 11.39
CA HIS A 167 3.55 -4.83 11.97
C HIS A 167 4.23 -3.47 11.88
N THR A 168 4.83 -3.02 12.98
CA THR A 168 5.65 -1.81 13.01
C THR A 168 7.07 -2.18 13.43
N ALA A 169 8.03 -1.35 13.07
CA ALA A 169 9.40 -1.47 13.54
C ALA A 169 9.69 -0.34 14.56
N GLU A 170 10.46 -0.67 15.59
CA GLU A 170 10.83 0.27 16.67
C GLU A 170 11.61 1.48 16.14
N PHE A 171 12.40 1.27 15.08
CA PHE A 171 13.29 2.27 14.48
C PHE A 171 12.83 2.63 13.06
N ASP A 172 11.60 3.12 12.95
CA ASP A 172 10.94 3.48 11.68
C ASP A 172 10.15 4.79 11.83
N SER A 173 10.14 5.60 10.78
CA SER A 173 9.73 7.02 10.75
C SER A 173 8.32 7.28 10.24
#